data_AF-A0AAD7EI13-F1
#
_entry.id   AF-A0AAD7EI13-F1
#
_cell.length_a   1.000
_cell.length_b   1.000
_cell.length_c   1.000
_cell.angle_alpha   90.00
_cell.angle_beta   90.00
_cell.angle_gamma   90.00
#
_symmetry.space_group_name_H-M   'P 1'
#
loop_
_entity.id
_entity.type
_entity.pdbx_description
1 polymer ?
#
loop_
_entity_poly.entity_id
_entity_poly.type
_entity_poly.pdbx_seq_one_letter_code
_entity_poly.pdbx_strand_id
1 'polypeptide(L)'
;DLKEELLIFFHTGIKKGRTRHNNSECARCLRDNHNMRTTGDALAIVERNYFRHSRQKNCACGSCREDRGRGCISPYLCQEEAVKFLDGLAEKWDPRRKINQPYAELTKEEIDVNQAAIDEDEPVTFDPEITAHKLSEVFRVF
;
A
#
# COMPACT_ATOMS: atom_id res chain seq x y z
N ASP A 1 -3.89 -7.25 4.71
CA ASP A 1 -4.39 -7.04 3.33
C ASP A 1 -3.19 -7.09 2.37
N LEU A 2 -3.32 -7.57 1.12
CA LEU A 2 -2.20 -7.59 0.14
C LEU A 2 -1.58 -6.19 -0.06
N LYS A 3 -2.38 -5.13 0.10
CA LYS A 3 -1.90 -3.74 0.03
C LYS A 3 -0.81 -3.44 1.07
N GLU A 4 -0.87 -4.09 2.23
CA GLU A 4 0.07 -3.87 3.33
C GLU A 4 1.45 -4.49 3.07
N GLU A 5 1.55 -5.50 2.21
CA GLU A 5 2.82 -6.22 1.96
C GLU A 5 3.73 -5.47 0.97
N LEU A 6 3.20 -4.48 0.26
CA LEU A 6 3.93 -3.74 -0.76
C LEU A 6 5.00 -2.82 -0.15
N LEU A 7 6.15 -2.71 -0.82
CA LEU A 7 7.25 -1.86 -0.38
C LEU A 7 6.89 -0.36 -0.44
N ILE A 8 6.90 0.32 0.70
CA ILE A 8 6.38 1.68 0.81
C ILE A 8 7.29 2.73 0.14
N PHE A 9 8.61 2.58 0.24
CA PHE A 9 9.57 3.53 -0.35
C PHE A 9 9.62 3.48 -1.89
N PHE A 10 9.25 2.34 -2.48
CA PHE A 10 9.30 2.12 -3.93
C PHE A 10 7.92 1.81 -4.50
N HIS A 11 6.87 2.22 -3.78
CA HIS A 11 5.50 1.87 -4.10
C HIS A 11 5.14 2.31 -5.53
N THR A 12 4.45 1.43 -6.27
CA THR A 12 4.01 1.67 -7.66
C THR A 12 2.78 2.59 -7.71
N GLY A 13 1.91 2.46 -6.71
CA GLY A 13 0.68 3.23 -6.53
C GLY A 13 0.79 4.67 -6.04
N ILE A 14 1.90 5.39 -6.28
CA ILE A 14 2.04 6.79 -5.84
C ILE A 14 1.16 7.72 -6.72
N LYS A 15 0.49 8.70 -6.10
CA LYS A 15 -0.34 9.69 -6.81
C LYS A 15 0.47 10.45 -7.86
N LYS A 16 -0.14 10.70 -9.03
CA LYS A 16 0.46 11.52 -10.10
C LYS A 16 0.86 12.90 -9.55
N GLY A 17 2.04 13.39 -9.95
CA GLY A 17 2.56 14.69 -9.52
C GLY A 17 3.13 14.75 -8.09
N ARG A 18 3.20 13.62 -7.36
CA ARG A 18 3.87 13.56 -6.06
C ARG A 18 5.29 13.00 -6.19
N THR A 19 6.25 13.66 -5.54
CA THR A 19 7.64 13.20 -5.43
C THR A 19 7.80 12.24 -4.27
N ARG A 20 8.69 11.25 -4.41
CA ARG A 20 9.01 10.31 -3.32
C ARG A 20 9.83 11.01 -2.24
N HIS A 21 9.40 10.91 -0.98
CA HIS A 21 10.08 11.52 0.18
C HIS A 21 11.14 10.59 0.80
N ASN A 22 11.92 9.90 -0.02
CA ASN A 22 12.79 8.79 0.45
C ASN A 22 14.09 9.24 1.12
N ASN A 23 14.46 10.52 0.98
CA ASN A 23 15.79 11.04 1.32
C ASN A 23 15.79 11.94 2.57
N SER A 24 14.65 12.19 3.18
CA SER A 24 14.57 12.97 4.41
C SER A 24 15.27 12.23 5.56
N GLU A 25 15.74 12.96 6.57
CA GLU A 25 16.33 12.37 7.78
C GLU A 25 15.34 11.42 8.47
N CYS A 26 14.06 11.79 8.49
CA CYS A 26 12.99 10.95 9.04
C CYS A 26 12.77 9.70 8.19
N ALA A 27 12.81 9.79 6.86
CA ALA A 27 12.69 8.63 5.98
C ALA A 27 13.85 7.63 6.15
N ARG A 28 15.08 8.12 6.39
CA ARG A 28 16.22 7.26 6.74
C ARG A 28 16.03 6.62 8.11
N CYS A 29 15.67 7.40 9.12
CA CYS A 29 15.38 6.90 10.47
C CYS A 29 14.27 5.84 10.46
N LEU A 30 13.20 6.05 9.69
CA LEU A 30 12.12 5.08 9.53
C LEU A 30 12.61 3.75 8.97
N ARG A 31 13.57 3.77 8.04
CA ARG A 31 14.14 2.57 7.41
C ARG A 31 15.11 1.83 8.34
N ASP A 32 15.93 2.58 9.06
CA ASP A 32 17.08 2.05 9.79
C ASP A 32 16.76 1.74 11.26
N ASN A 33 16.00 2.62 11.93
CA ASN A 33 15.68 2.49 13.36
C ASN A 33 14.27 1.94 13.61
N HIS A 34 13.31 2.26 12.74
CA HIS A 34 11.93 1.77 12.87
C HIS A 34 11.67 0.50 12.05
N ASN A 35 12.61 0.09 11.19
CA ASN A 35 12.47 -1.05 10.27
C ASN A 35 11.21 -0.99 9.39
N MET A 36 10.73 0.22 9.07
CA MET A 36 9.61 0.39 8.14
C MET A 36 10.05 -0.06 6.74
N ARG A 37 9.38 -1.04 6.14
CA ARG A 37 9.67 -1.52 4.77
C ARG A 37 8.42 -1.57 3.92
N THR A 38 7.32 -2.00 4.51
CA THR A 38 6.06 -2.22 3.84
C THR A 38 5.04 -1.13 4.15
N THR A 39 3.97 -1.09 3.36
CA THR A 39 2.80 -0.24 3.60
C THR A 39 2.13 -0.58 4.94
N GLY A 40 2.14 -1.85 5.35
CA GLY A 40 1.68 -2.32 6.65
C GLY A 40 2.55 -1.82 7.79
N ASP A 41 3.87 -1.80 7.64
CA ASP A 41 4.77 -1.23 8.65
C ASP A 41 4.50 0.26 8.86
N ALA A 42 4.30 1.00 7.76
CA ALA A 42 3.94 2.42 7.81
C ALA A 42 2.60 2.62 8.53
N LEU A 43 1.60 1.80 8.22
CA LEU A 43 0.31 1.82 8.89
C LEU A 43 0.45 1.53 10.39
N ALA A 44 1.20 0.49 10.75
CA ALA A 44 1.44 0.10 12.14
C ALA A 44 2.12 1.22 12.94
N ILE A 45 3.02 2.01 12.33
CA ILE A 45 3.65 3.18 12.96
C ILE A 45 2.64 4.31 13.17
N VAL A 46 1.76 4.54 12.19
CA VAL A 46 0.74 5.60 12.25
C VAL A 46 -0.35 5.28 13.27
N GLU A 47 -0.81 4.03 13.30
CA GLU A 47 -1.92 3.57 14.15
C GLU A 47 -1.55 3.31 15.60
N ARG A 48 -0.26 3.41 15.98
CA ARG A 48 0.16 3.23 17.37
C ARG A 48 -0.63 4.19 18.26
N ASN A 49 -1.56 3.62 19.02
CA ASN A 49 -2.51 4.37 19.83
C ASN A 49 -1.82 4.78 21.12
N TYR A 50 -1.75 6.09 21.36
CA TYR A 50 -0.98 6.61 22.46
C TYR A 50 -1.86 7.35 23.46
N PHE A 51 -2.21 6.65 24.55
CA PHE A 51 -2.62 7.34 25.76
C PHE A 51 -1.48 8.29 26.19
N ARG A 52 -1.76 9.60 26.22
CA ARG A 52 -0.83 10.68 26.63
C ARG A 52 0.33 10.97 25.66
N HIS A 53 0.18 10.73 24.36
CA HIS A 53 1.18 11.25 23.39
C HIS A 53 1.15 12.77 23.26
N SER A 54 2.32 13.34 23.03
CA SER A 54 2.53 14.75 22.76
C SER A 54 3.49 14.90 21.58
N ARG A 55 3.30 15.99 20.82
CA ARG A 55 4.13 16.38 19.68
C ARG A 55 5.48 16.95 20.12
N GLN A 56 6.20 16.21 20.95
CA GLN A 56 7.46 16.61 21.58
C GLN A 56 8.51 15.51 21.41
N LYS A 57 9.78 15.90 21.25
CA LYS A 57 10.89 14.96 21.04
C LYS A 57 11.04 13.95 22.20
N ASN A 58 10.75 14.38 23.43
CA ASN A 58 10.88 13.61 24.67
C ASN A 58 9.55 13.08 25.20
N CYS A 59 8.53 12.89 24.34
CA CYS A 59 7.24 12.33 24.75
C CYS A 59 7.41 11.07 25.61
N ALA A 60 6.74 11.02 26.76
CA ALA A 60 6.89 9.96 27.76
C ALA A 60 6.06 8.70 27.48
N CYS A 61 5.30 8.65 26.37
CA CYS A 61 4.53 7.46 26.04
C CYS A 61 5.45 6.26 25.74
N GLY A 62 4.93 5.05 25.97
CA GLY A 62 5.70 3.80 25.85
C GLY A 62 6.40 3.66 24.51
N SER A 63 5.68 3.86 23.40
CA SER A 63 6.28 3.66 22.08
C SER A 63 7.28 4.74 21.68
N CYS A 64 7.10 6.01 22.08
CA CYS A 64 8.15 7.01 21.87
C CYS A 64 9.41 6.68 22.68
N ARG A 65 9.26 6.08 23.88
CA ARG A 65 10.40 5.59 24.66
C ARG A 65 11.08 4.40 23.98
N GLU A 66 10.32 3.46 23.43
CA GLU A 66 10.85 2.32 22.68
C GLU A 66 11.58 2.77 21.41
N ASP A 67 11.00 3.67 20.63
CA ASP A 67 11.60 4.20 19.40
C ASP A 67 12.92 4.93 19.72
N ARG A 68 12.96 5.73 20.80
CA ARG A 68 14.21 6.33 21.29
C ARG A 68 15.22 5.28 21.74
N GLY A 69 14.77 4.19 22.35
CA GLY A 69 15.61 3.03 22.70
C GLY A 69 16.25 2.34 21.49
N ARG A 70 15.66 2.49 20.30
CA ARG A 70 16.20 2.03 19.01
C ARG A 70 17.06 3.08 18.29
N GLY A 71 17.32 4.23 18.92
CA GLY A 71 18.14 5.31 18.34
C GLY A 71 17.36 6.40 17.60
N CYS A 72 16.02 6.38 17.59
CA CYS A 72 15.24 7.48 17.02
C CYS A 72 15.35 8.76 17.88
N ILE A 73 15.70 9.89 17.26
CA ILE A 73 15.86 11.18 17.96
C ILE A 73 14.51 11.87 18.19
N SER A 74 13.55 11.68 17.29
CA SER A 74 12.26 12.40 17.31
C SER A 74 11.14 11.50 16.78
N PRO A 75 10.60 10.61 17.63
CA PRO A 75 9.60 9.62 17.20
C PRO A 75 8.36 10.24 16.55
N TYR A 76 7.88 11.36 17.09
CA TYR A 76 6.72 12.08 16.52
C TYR A 76 6.96 12.55 15.07
N LEU A 77 8.15 13.06 14.74
CA LEU A 77 8.48 13.46 13.36
C LEU A 77 8.53 12.25 12.42
N CYS A 78 9.02 11.11 12.91
CA CYS A 78 9.01 9.86 12.13
C CYS A 78 7.58 9.36 11.90
N GLN A 79 6.70 9.47 12.89
CA GLN A 79 5.28 9.16 12.72
C GLN A 79 4.63 10.06 11.67
N GLU A 80 4.86 11.38 11.73
CA GLU A 80 4.34 12.31 10.72
C GLU A 80 4.90 12.03 9.32
N GLU A 81 6.17 11.65 9.22
CA GLU A 81 6.77 11.26 7.95
C GLU A 81 6.14 9.98 7.41
N ALA A 82 5.84 8.99 8.27
CA ALA A 82 5.12 7.77 7.88
C ALA A 82 3.70 8.09 7.36
N VAL A 83 2.99 9.07 7.97
CA VAL A 83 1.71 9.58 7.46
C VAL A 83 1.86 10.12 6.03
N LYS A 84 2.92 10.89 5.74
CA LYS A 84 3.15 11.43 4.39
C LYS A 84 3.36 10.34 3.35
N PHE A 85 4.01 9.24 3.71
CA PHE A 85 4.15 8.08 2.81
C PHE A 85 2.78 7.50 2.44
N LEU A 86 1.92 7.25 3.43
CA LEU A 86 0.56 6.74 3.19
C LEU A 86 -0.31 7.74 2.41
N ASP A 87 -0.22 9.04 2.72
CA ASP A 87 -0.96 10.08 2.01
C ASP A 87 -0.50 10.27 0.56
N GLY A 88 0.71 9.83 0.24
CA GLY A 88 1.25 9.77 -1.11
C GLY A 88 0.65 8.67 -1.98
N LEU A 89 0.01 7.66 -1.38
CA LEU A 89 -0.62 6.56 -2.11
C LEU A 89 -1.93 7.02 -2.75
N ALA A 90 -2.18 6.55 -3.98
CA ALA A 90 -3.49 6.68 -4.61
C ALA A 90 -4.49 5.78 -3.88
N GLU A 91 -5.78 6.15 -3.93
CA GLU A 91 -6.84 5.49 -3.15
C GLU A 91 -6.84 3.97 -3.33
N LYS A 92 -6.67 3.49 -4.57
CA LYS A 92 -6.50 2.06 -4.92
C LYS A 92 -5.58 1.29 -3.98
N TRP A 93 -4.51 1.94 -3.57
CA TRP A 93 -3.36 1.35 -2.89
C TRP A 93 -3.26 1.72 -1.41
N ASP A 94 -4.11 2.62 -0.91
CA ASP A 94 -4.09 3.03 0.49
C ASP A 94 -4.75 1.95 1.36
N PRO A 95 -4.03 1.31 2.31
CA PRO A 95 -4.57 0.24 3.15
C PRO A 95 -5.64 0.76 4.13
N ARG A 96 -5.67 2.08 4.38
CA ARG A 96 -6.70 2.71 5.23
C ARG A 96 -8.05 2.77 4.54
N ARG A 97 -8.10 2.47 3.25
CA ARG A 97 -9.31 2.53 2.41
C ARG A 97 -9.78 1.12 2.06
N LYS A 98 -10.96 0.78 2.56
CA LYS A 98 -11.73 -0.35 2.03
C LYS A 98 -12.32 0.08 0.69
N ILE A 99 -11.75 -0.43 -0.40
CA ILE A 99 -12.35 -0.24 -1.72
C ILE A 99 -13.37 -1.33 -1.88
N ASN A 100 -14.61 -0.99 -1.55
CA ASN A 100 -15.77 -1.79 -1.89
C ASN A 100 -16.26 -1.36 -3.28
N GLN A 101 -15.37 -1.33 -4.28
CA GLN A 101 -15.82 -1.32 -5.66
C GLN A 101 -15.94 -2.78 -6.06
N PRO A 102 -17.16 -3.31 -6.27
CA PRO A 102 -17.27 -4.55 -7.02
C PRO A 102 -16.52 -4.32 -8.33
N TYR A 103 -15.67 -5.27 -8.71
CA TYR A 103 -15.18 -5.29 -10.09
C TYR A 103 -16.44 -5.28 -10.95
N ALA A 104 -16.47 -4.41 -11.96
CA ALA A 104 -17.61 -4.41 -12.87
C ALA A 104 -17.63 -5.79 -13.53
N GLU A 105 -18.63 -6.59 -13.18
CA GLU A 105 -18.94 -7.82 -13.92
C GLU A 105 -19.22 -7.43 -15.36
N LEU A 106 -18.74 -8.24 -16.31
CA LEU A 106 -19.08 -8.03 -17.71
C LEU A 106 -20.60 -8.09 -17.86
N THR A 107 -21.18 -7.17 -18.63
CA THR A 107 -22.58 -7.29 -18.97
C THR A 107 -22.78 -8.50 -19.89
N LYS A 108 -24.02 -8.99 -19.99
CA LYS A 108 -24.34 -10.12 -20.88
C LYS A 108 -23.93 -9.83 -22.33
N GLU A 109 -24.12 -8.58 -22.77
CA GLU A 109 -23.72 -8.14 -24.10
C GLU A 109 -22.19 -8.19 -24.29
N GLU A 110 -21.41 -7.81 -23.28
CA GLU A 110 -19.94 -7.89 -23.32
C GLU A 110 -19.46 -9.34 -23.32
N ILE A 111 -20.16 -10.25 -22.62
CA ILE A 111 -19.90 -11.69 -22.65
C ILE A 111 -20.16 -12.25 -24.06
N ASP A 112 -21.30 -11.89 -24.67
CA ASP A 112 -21.65 -12.35 -26.01
C ASP A 112 -20.64 -11.82 -27.06
N VAL A 113 -20.18 -10.57 -26.92
CA VAL A 113 -19.13 -9.98 -27.76
C VAL A 113 -17.79 -10.71 -27.56
N ASN A 114 -17.41 -10.99 -26.32
CA ASN A 114 -16.19 -11.74 -26.03
C ASN A 114 -16.24 -13.15 -26.63
N GLN A 115 -17.38 -13.83 -26.59
CA GLN A 115 -17.52 -15.18 -27.15
C GLN A 115 -17.30 -15.18 -28.67
N ALA A 116 -17.86 -14.21 -29.38
CA ALA A 116 -17.62 -14.05 -30.82
C ALA A 116 -16.16 -13.70 -31.12
N ALA A 117 -15.54 -12.81 -30.33
CA ALA A 117 -14.14 -12.45 -30.50
C ALA A 117 -13.17 -13.63 -30.23
N ILE A 118 -13.49 -14.54 -29.30
CA ILE A 118 -12.72 -15.78 -29.09
C ILE A 118 -12.73 -16.66 -30.34
N ASP A 119 -13.90 -16.81 -30.98
CA ASP A 119 -14.04 -17.63 -32.18
C ASP A 119 -13.27 -17.05 -33.38
N GLU A 120 -13.06 -15.72 -33.39
CA GLU A 120 -12.35 -14.98 -34.45
C GLU A 120 -10.87 -14.66 -34.10
N ASP A 121 -10.37 -15.12 -32.95
CA ASP A 121 -9.02 -14.81 -32.43
C ASP A 121 -8.75 -13.29 -32.30
N GLU A 122 -9.80 -12.54 -31.94
CA GLU A 122 -9.77 -11.10 -31.72
C GLU A 122 -9.58 -10.72 -30.24
N PRO A 123 -9.15 -9.47 -29.94
CA PRO A 123 -9.02 -9.01 -28.56
C PRO A 123 -10.35 -9.04 -27.79
N VAL A 124 -10.33 -9.63 -26.60
CA VAL A 124 -11.48 -9.67 -25.67
C VAL A 124 -11.34 -8.68 -24.53
N THR A 125 -12.47 -8.28 -23.94
CA THR A 125 -12.48 -7.56 -22.67
C THR A 125 -12.20 -8.54 -21.53
N PHE A 126 -11.24 -8.23 -20.66
CA PHE A 126 -10.84 -9.13 -19.57
C PHE A 126 -11.96 -9.28 -18.53
N ASP A 127 -12.39 -10.53 -18.29
CA ASP A 127 -13.31 -10.89 -17.21
C ASP A 127 -12.53 -11.10 -15.89
N PRO A 128 -12.71 -10.23 -14.87
CA PRO A 128 -12.05 -10.37 -13.58
C PRO A 128 -12.56 -11.57 -12.76
N GLU A 129 -13.68 -12.20 -13.13
CA GLU A 129 -14.22 -13.40 -12.49
C GLU A 129 -13.70 -14.71 -13.10
N ILE A 130 -12.77 -14.64 -14.07
CA ILE A 130 -12.28 -15.84 -14.74
C ILE A 130 -11.75 -16.86 -13.72
N THR A 131 -12.43 -18.01 -13.67
CA THR A 131 -12.05 -19.13 -12.80
C THR A 131 -11.44 -20.22 -13.67
N ALA A 132 -10.16 -20.51 -13.44
CA ALA A 132 -9.46 -21.61 -14.11
C ALA A 132 -9.36 -22.81 -13.17
N HIS A 133 -9.55 -24.01 -13.71
CA HIS A 133 -9.44 -25.24 -12.91
C HIS A 133 -7.98 -25.66 -12.73
N LYS A 134 -7.09 -25.28 -13.64
CA LYS A 134 -5.65 -25.59 -13.57
C LYS A 134 -4.79 -24.35 -13.84
N LEU A 135 -3.70 -24.21 -13.08
CA LEU A 135 -2.73 -23.11 -13.24
C LEU A 135 -2.13 -23.01 -14.65
N SER A 136 -1.97 -24.14 -15.34
CA SER A 136 -1.49 -24.19 -16.73
C SER A 136 -2.42 -23.52 -17.75
N GLU A 137 -3.67 -23.29 -17.38
CA GLU A 137 -4.69 -22.64 -18.22
C GLU A 137 -4.59 -21.10 -18.14
N VAL A 138 -4.01 -20.56 -17.06
CA VAL A 138 -3.98 -19.10 -16.76
C VAL A 138 -2.59 -18.48 -16.84
N PHE A 139 -1.52 -19.25 -16.62
CA PHE A 139 -0.15 -18.74 -16.68
C PHE A 139 0.61 -19.33 -17.87
N ARG A 140 0.99 -18.46 -18.81
CA ARG A 140 2.00 -18.77 -19.83
C ARG A 140 3.31 -18.09 -19.40
N VAL A 141 4.31 -18.90 -19.08
CA VAL A 141 5.68 -18.44 -18.86
C VAL A 141 6.37 -18.43 -20.22
N PHE A 142 6.84 -17.26 -20.65
CA PHE A 142 7.64 -17.06 -21.87
C PHE A 142 9.13 -17.10 -21.54
#